data_AF-A0A6C0AS35-F1
#
_entry.id   AF-A0A6C0AS35-F1
#
_cell.length_a   1.000
_cell.length_b   1.000
_cell.length_c   1.000
_cell.angle_alpha   90.00
_cell.angle_beta   90.00
_cell.angle_gamma   90.00
#
_symmetry.space_group_name_H-M   'P 1'
#
loop_
_entity.id
_entity.type
_entity.pdbx_description
1 polymer ?
#
loop_
_entity_poly.entity_id
_entity_poly.type
_entity_poly.pdbx_seq_one_letter_code
_entity_poly.pdbx_strand_id
1 'polypeptide(L)'
;MHMSEHADFIPFSKESEKVETKVELCNDSIVQSVVSSFLERSRIGQIKYGTNLDRTDLKTLDWIQHAQEELMDGILYLEKLKQTIKQ
;
A
#
# COMPACT_ATOMS: atom_id res chain seq x y z
N MET A 1 -30.84 3.96 -45.27
CA MET A 1 -31.18 3.63 -43.87
C MET A 1 -30.73 2.19 -43.63
N HIS A 2 -29.83 1.98 -42.65
CA HIS A 2 -29.22 0.72 -42.17
C HIS A 2 -28.39 -0.05 -43.21
N MET A 3 -27.05 -0.01 -43.25
CA MET A 3 -26.02 -0.43 -42.27
C MET A 3 -26.23 -1.84 -41.70
N SER A 4 -25.41 -2.79 -42.15
CA SER A 4 -25.06 -4.00 -41.40
C SER A 4 -23.56 -4.28 -41.59
N GLU A 5 -22.76 -3.78 -40.63
CA GLU A 5 -21.36 -4.14 -40.48
C GLU A 5 -21.29 -5.57 -39.93
N HIS A 6 -20.73 -6.49 -40.69
CA HIS A 6 -20.25 -7.76 -40.17
C HIS A 6 -18.92 -7.50 -39.48
N ALA A 7 -18.96 -7.26 -38.17
CA ALA A 7 -17.77 -7.20 -37.34
C ALA A 7 -17.19 -8.62 -37.20
N ASP A 8 -16.01 -8.83 -37.80
CA ASP A 8 -15.25 -10.05 -37.63
C ASP A 8 -14.85 -10.21 -36.16
N PHE A 9 -15.33 -11.30 -35.56
CA PHE A 9 -14.98 -11.75 -34.23
C PHE A 9 -13.50 -12.14 -34.21
N ILE A 10 -12.63 -11.21 -33.80
CA ILE A 10 -11.22 -11.51 -33.52
C ILE A 10 -11.15 -12.16 -32.13
N PRO A 11 -10.69 -13.42 -32.00
CA PRO A 11 -10.54 -14.05 -30.70
C PRO A 11 -9.46 -13.31 -29.91
N PHE A 12 -9.82 -12.86 -28.70
CA PHE A 12 -8.87 -12.38 -27.70
C PHE A 12 -8.02 -13.58 -27.24
N SER A 13 -6.98 -13.90 -28.00
CA SER A 13 -5.97 -14.87 -27.60
C SER A 13 -5.14 -14.27 -26.47
N LYS A 14 -5.36 -14.82 -25.27
CA LYS A 14 -4.49 -14.76 -24.11
C LYS A 14 -3.02 -14.89 -24.53
N GLU A 15 -2.27 -13.83 -24.30
CA GLU A 15 -0.93 -13.92 -23.75
C GLU A 15 -0.78 -12.71 -22.83
N SER A 16 -0.87 -12.97 -21.52
CA SER A 16 -0.59 -11.96 -20.51
C SER A 16 0.91 -11.66 -20.57
N GLU A 17 1.26 -10.68 -21.38
CA GLU A 17 2.56 -10.05 -21.39
C GLU A 17 2.85 -9.64 -19.94
N LYS A 18 3.88 -10.25 -19.32
CA LYS A 18 4.41 -9.77 -18.05
C LYS A 18 4.95 -8.38 -18.32
N VAL A 19 4.13 -7.37 -18.08
CA VAL A 19 4.60 -6.00 -17.97
C VAL A 19 5.44 -5.99 -16.70
N GLU A 20 6.74 -6.23 -16.87
CA GLU A 20 7.75 -5.98 -15.87
C GLU A 20 7.79 -4.46 -15.70
N THR A 21 6.90 -3.94 -14.86
CA THR A 21 6.84 -2.53 -14.51
C THR A 21 8.13 -2.20 -13.80
N LYS A 22 9.11 -1.75 -14.58
CA LYS A 22 10.27 -1.03 -14.09
C LYS A 22 9.73 0.22 -13.42
N VAL A 23 9.48 0.15 -12.11
CA VAL A 23 9.06 1.31 -11.32
C VAL A 23 10.14 2.35 -11.53
N GLU A 24 9.80 3.42 -12.24
CA GLU A 24 10.72 4.51 -12.45
C GLU A 24 11.05 5.08 -11.08
N LEU A 25 12.30 4.89 -10.64
CA LEU A 25 12.75 5.37 -9.35
C LEU A 25 12.66 6.90 -9.38
N CYS A 26 11.75 7.45 -8.59
CA CYS A 26 11.65 8.89 -8.38
C CYS A 26 13.00 9.42 -7.92
N ASN A 27 13.61 10.38 -8.63
CA ASN A 27 14.92 10.96 -8.26
C ASN A 27 14.88 11.82 -6.98
N ASP A 28 13.74 11.91 -6.32
CA ASP A 28 13.59 12.56 -5.02
C ASP A 28 14.03 11.59 -3.91
N SER A 29 15.16 11.90 -3.27
CA SER A 29 15.73 11.07 -2.20
C SER A 29 14.84 10.99 -0.96
N ILE A 30 14.01 12.01 -0.69
CA ILE A 30 13.06 11.99 0.43
C ILE A 30 11.96 10.99 0.13
N VAL A 31 11.41 11.02 -1.09
CA VAL A 31 10.40 10.05 -1.54
C VAL A 31 10.96 8.62 -1.46
N GLN A 32 12.18 8.39 -1.96
CA GLN A 32 12.82 7.08 -1.88
C GLN A 32 13.00 6.60 -0.43
N SER A 33 13.40 7.50 0.48
CA SER A 33 13.57 7.17 1.90
C SER A 33 12.23 6.78 2.55
N VAL A 34 11.16 7.50 2.23
CA VAL A 34 9.81 7.21 2.75
C VAL A 34 9.31 5.87 2.21
N VAL A 35 9.45 5.61 0.91
CA VAL A 35 9.09 4.32 0.29
C VAL A 35 9.88 3.16 0.94
N SER A 36 11.19 3.33 1.11
CA SER A 36 12.03 2.32 1.77
C SER A 36 11.57 2.03 3.21
N SER A 37 11.14 3.07 3.94
CA SER A 37 10.59 2.93 5.30
C SER A 37 9.28 2.14 5.30
N PHE A 38 8.39 2.34 4.32
CA PHE A 38 7.17 1.55 4.18
C PHE A 38 7.47 0.07 3.88
N LEU A 39 8.43 -0.20 2.99
CA LEU A 39 8.82 -1.56 2.63
C LEU A 39 9.39 -2.31 3.83
N GLU A 40 10.30 -1.68 4.60
CA GLU A 40 10.88 -2.34 5.78
C GLU A 40 9.84 -2.55 6.88
N ARG A 41 8.93 -1.59 7.12
CA ARG A 41 7.82 -1.78 8.07
C ARG A 41 6.92 -2.95 7.68
N SER A 42 6.60 -3.09 6.38
CA SER A 42 5.81 -4.22 5.88
C SER A 42 6.54 -5.55 6.09
N ARG A 43 7.85 -5.61 5.80
CA ARG A 43 8.69 -6.79 6.02
C ARG A 43 8.73 -7.18 7.50
N ILE A 44 8.92 -6.22 8.41
CA ILE A 44 8.91 -6.45 9.86
C ILE A 44 7.55 -6.97 10.31
N GLY A 45 6.45 -6.36 9.84
CA GLY A 45 5.10 -6.83 10.12
C GLY A 45 4.89 -8.28 9.69
N GLN A 46 5.34 -8.62 8.48
CA GLN A 46 5.25 -9.98 7.96
C GLN A 46 6.05 -11.00 8.79
N ILE A 47 7.25 -10.63 9.25
CA ILE A 47 8.04 -11.47 10.16
C ILE A 47 7.34 -11.65 11.51
N LYS A 48 6.77 -10.57 12.07
CA LYS A 48 6.13 -10.57 13.38
C LYS A 48 4.82 -11.35 13.42
N TYR A 49 4.00 -11.23 12.38
CA TYR A 49 2.65 -11.78 12.36
C TYR A 49 2.50 -12.98 11.42
N GLY A 50 3.54 -13.34 10.67
CA GLY A 50 3.50 -14.40 9.65
C GLY A 50 2.60 -14.07 8.44
N THR A 51 2.09 -12.84 8.36
CA THR A 51 1.14 -12.38 7.35
C THR A 51 1.26 -10.87 7.13
N ASN A 52 0.69 -10.37 6.05
CA ASN A 52 0.63 -8.95 5.70
C ASN A 52 -0.82 -8.42 5.88
N LEU A 53 -1.15 -7.29 5.23
CA LEU A 53 -2.51 -6.75 5.27
C LEU A 53 -3.52 -7.57 4.45
N ASP A 54 -3.09 -8.54 3.64
CA ASP A 54 -3.97 -9.48 2.91
C ASP A 54 -4.52 -10.60 3.81
N ARG A 55 -4.24 -10.55 5.11
CA ARG A 55 -4.77 -11.48 6.10
C ARG A 55 -6.31 -11.45 6.15
N THR A 56 -6.92 -12.62 6.29
CA THR A 56 -8.39 -12.78 6.26
C THR A 56 -9.00 -13.14 7.62
N ASP A 57 -8.19 -13.14 8.68
CA ASP A 57 -8.57 -13.58 10.03
C ASP A 57 -9.10 -12.46 10.93
N LEU A 58 -8.91 -11.19 10.55
CA LEU A 58 -9.42 -10.02 11.27
C LEU A 58 -10.79 -9.57 10.74
N LYS A 59 -11.67 -9.14 11.64
CA LYS A 59 -12.94 -8.48 11.28
C LYS A 59 -12.71 -6.99 11.06
N THR A 60 -13.63 -6.33 10.37
CA THR A 60 -13.60 -4.88 10.15
C THR A 60 -13.43 -4.08 11.44
N LEU A 61 -14.05 -4.51 12.54
CA LEU A 61 -13.92 -3.83 13.83
C LEU A 61 -12.50 -3.95 14.41
N ASP A 62 -11.83 -5.09 14.24
CA ASP A 62 -10.45 -5.29 14.71
C ASP A 62 -9.50 -4.35 13.95
N TRP A 63 -9.70 -4.18 12.64
CA TRP A 63 -8.94 -3.22 11.83
C TRP A 63 -9.12 -1.77 12.32
N ILE A 64 -10.36 -1.39 12.64
CA ILE A 64 -10.65 -0.05 13.17
C ILE A 64 -9.95 0.14 14.52
N GLN A 65 -10.05 -0.86 15.40
CA GLN A 65 -9.43 -0.82 16.73
C GLN A 65 -7.90 -0.67 16.62
N HIS A 66 -7.25 -1.48 15.78
CA HIS A 66 -5.80 -1.38 15.55
C HIS A 66 -5.40 -0.02 14.97
N ALA A 67 -6.18 0.52 14.03
CA ALA A 67 -5.91 1.86 13.50
C ALA A 67 -6.05 2.96 14.57
N GLN A 68 -7.03 2.85 15.47
CA GLN A 68 -7.19 3.79 16.59
C GLN A 68 -6.00 3.72 17.55
N GLU A 69 -5.54 2.51 17.88
CA GLU A 69 -4.37 2.29 18.76
C GLU A 69 -3.09 2.90 18.17
N GLU A 70 -2.79 2.64 16.89
CA GLU A 70 -1.62 3.20 16.22
C GLU A 70 -1.67 4.74 16.13
N LEU A 71 -2.86 5.33 15.95
CA LEU A 71 -3.04 6.78 15.98
C LEU A 71 -2.85 7.35 17.39
N MET A 72 -3.27 6.64 18.44
CA MET A 72 -3.01 7.04 19.83
C MET A 72 -1.51 7.07 20.12
N ASP A 73 -0.76 6.07 19.68
CA ASP A 73 0.71 6.08 19.78
C ASP A 73 1.30 7.30 19.06
N GLY A 74 0.81 7.62 17.86
CA GLY A 74 1.17 8.84 17.13
C GLY A 74 0.94 10.12 17.93
N ILE A 75 -0.19 10.24 18.63
CA ILE A 75 -0.50 11.39 19.50
C ILE A 75 0.51 11.49 20.65
N LEU A 76 0.92 10.38 21.27
CA LEU A 76 1.92 10.37 22.33
C LEU A 76 3.29 10.91 21.84
N TYR A 77 3.72 10.53 20.63
CA TYR A 77 4.93 11.08 20.02
C TYR A 77 4.83 12.59 19.81
N LEU A 78 3.70 13.09 19.30
CA LEU A 78 3.48 14.53 19.11
C LEU A 78 3.53 15.29 20.44
N GLU A 79 2.92 14.75 21.50
CA GLU A 79 2.95 15.37 22.82
C GLU A 79 4.39 15.43 23.37
N LYS A 80 5.18 14.37 23.20
CA LYS A 80 6.60 14.36 23.58
C LYS A 80 7.42 15.40 22.82
N LEU A 81 7.21 15.53 21.51
CA LEU A 81 7.90 16.52 20.68
C LEU A 81 7.56 17.95 21.11
N LYS A 82 6.28 18.24 21.38
CA LYS A 82 5.85 19.55 21.92
C LYS A 82 6.56 19.91 23.21
N GLN A 83 6.74 18.96 24.13
CA GLN A 83 7.48 19.19 25.38
C GLN A 83 8.97 19.45 25.13
N THR A 84 9.55 18.82 24.11
CA THR A 84 10.98 18.96 23.78
C THR A 84 11.27 20.31 23.10
N ILE A 85 10.34 20.83 22.29
CA ILE A 85 10.49 22.12 21.59
C ILE A 85 10.18 23.32 22.49
N LYS A 86 9.35 23.15 23.53
CA LYS A 86 8.98 24.22 24.49
C LYS A 86 10.07 24.55 25.54
N GLN A 87 11.31 24.10 25.34
CA GLN A 87 12.48 24.51 26.11
C GLN A 87 13.04 25.83 25.57
#